data_AF-A0A927P6X5-F1
#
_entry.id   AF-A0A927P6X5-F1
#
_cell.length_a   1.000
_cell.length_b   1.000
_cell.length_c   1.000
_cell.angle_alpha   90.00
_cell.angle_beta   90.00
_cell.angle_gamma   90.00
#
_symmetry.space_group_name_H-M   'P 1'
#
loop_
_entity.id
_entity.type
_entity.pdbx_description
1 polymer ?
#
loop_
_entity_poly.entity_id
_entity_poly.type
_entity_poly.pdbx_seq_one_letter_code
_entity_poly.pdbx_strand_id
1 'polypeptide(L)'
;MLTQKHLSSAAEGEHNGCPFAVMGMELALSEPEIAGLYAAALDEARQIMAEVLERSGLNHEDAERLSSLELTIFEGKLLLFRISGDAAHLETMEREMIQVYEQWEAQHAH
;
A
#
# COMPACT_ATOMS: atom_id res chain seq x y z
N MET A 1 16.45 -2.73 -5.22
CA MET A 1 17.36 -1.56 -5.02
C MET A 1 16.60 -0.30 -4.58
N LEU A 2 15.33 -0.10 -4.96
CA LEU A 2 14.45 0.94 -4.39
C LEU A 2 14.05 0.66 -2.93
N THR A 3 13.73 -0.60 -2.61
CA THR A 3 13.34 -1.03 -1.25
C THR A 3 14.43 -0.82 -0.20
N GLN A 4 15.70 -1.03 -0.55
CA GLN A 4 16.83 -0.83 0.37
C GLN A 4 17.05 0.64 0.76
N LYS A 5 16.80 1.59 -0.17
CA LYS A 5 16.99 3.02 0.08
C LYS A 5 15.85 3.61 0.93
N HIS A 6 14.61 3.13 0.74
CA HIS A 6 13.48 3.50 1.59
C HIS A 6 13.56 2.85 2.99
N LEU A 7 14.07 1.63 3.09
CA LEU A 7 14.35 0.99 4.38
C LEU A 7 15.47 1.72 5.16
N SER A 8 16.51 2.21 4.48
CA SER A 8 17.56 3.01 5.14
C SER A 8 17.04 4.36 5.63
N SER A 9 16.18 5.07 4.89
CA SER A 9 15.57 6.32 5.36
C SER A 9 14.48 6.11 6.43
N ALA A 10 13.85 4.92 6.46
CA ALA A 10 12.95 4.54 7.57
C ALA A 10 13.71 4.45 8.89
N ALA A 11 14.87 3.79 8.87
CA ALA A 11 15.75 3.64 10.03
C ALA A 11 16.32 4.99 10.51
N GLU A 12 16.40 5.98 9.63
CA GLU A 12 16.86 7.35 9.93
C GLU A 12 15.73 8.28 10.43
N GLY A 13 14.50 7.78 10.59
CA GLY A 13 13.37 8.54 11.14
C GLY A 13 12.68 9.49 10.15
N GLU A 14 12.95 9.36 8.85
CA GLU A 14 12.37 10.24 7.81
C GLU A 14 11.02 9.76 7.27
N HIS A 15 10.51 8.61 7.71
CA HIS A 15 9.22 8.09 7.28
C HIS A 15 8.15 8.26 8.36
N ASN A 16 7.13 9.07 8.06
CA ASN A 16 6.03 9.41 8.97
C ASN A 16 4.73 8.64 8.65
N GLY A 17 4.83 7.45 8.05
CA GLY A 17 3.69 6.70 7.51
C GLY A 17 3.28 7.22 6.12
N CYS A 18 2.06 6.87 5.67
CA CYS A 18 1.54 7.39 4.41
C CYS A 18 1.05 8.85 4.57
N PRO A 19 1.60 9.80 3.81
CA PRO A 19 1.16 11.20 3.91
C PRO A 19 -0.30 11.38 3.49
N PHE A 20 -0.80 10.56 2.56
CA PHE A 20 -2.18 10.65 2.09
C PHE A 20 -3.17 10.16 3.14
N ALA A 21 -2.92 9.00 3.74
CA ALA A 21 -3.78 8.46 4.78
C ALA A 21 -3.80 9.36 6.03
N VAL A 22 -2.62 9.83 6.48
CA VAL A 22 -2.52 10.67 7.68
C VAL A 22 -3.31 11.98 7.51
N MET A 23 -3.07 12.72 6.43
CA MET A 23 -3.77 13.98 6.20
C MET A 23 -5.24 13.77 5.84
N GLY A 24 -5.55 12.76 5.03
CA GLY A 24 -6.92 12.42 4.66
C GLY A 24 -7.80 12.10 5.88
N MET A 25 -7.26 11.34 6.85
CA MET A 25 -7.99 11.03 8.09
C MET A 25 -8.21 12.27 8.96
N GLU A 26 -7.19 13.12 9.13
CA GLU A 26 -7.31 14.33 9.95
C GLU A 26 -8.35 15.31 9.37
N LEU A 27 -8.37 15.45 8.04
CA LEU A 27 -9.27 16.36 7.34
C LEU A 27 -10.68 15.78 7.13
N ALA A 28 -10.87 14.47 7.26
CA ALA A 28 -12.15 13.82 6.96
C ALA A 28 -13.33 14.38 7.78
N LEU A 29 -13.07 14.87 8.99
CA LEU A 29 -14.11 15.40 9.90
C LEU A 29 -14.39 16.89 9.71
N SER A 30 -13.38 17.67 9.31
CA SER A 30 -13.46 19.14 9.23
C SER A 30 -13.58 19.66 7.80
N GLU A 31 -12.94 19.01 6.84
CA GLU A 31 -12.78 19.45 5.44
C GLU A 31 -12.99 18.28 4.46
N PRO A 32 -14.21 17.71 4.37
CA PRO A 32 -14.47 16.49 3.62
C PRO A 32 -14.20 16.59 2.12
N GLU A 33 -14.35 17.77 1.53
CA GLU A 33 -14.00 18.01 0.12
C GLU A 33 -12.49 17.86 -0.12
N ILE A 34 -11.66 18.38 0.81
CA ILE A 34 -10.20 18.23 0.73
C ILE A 34 -9.80 16.79 1.05
N ALA A 35 -10.43 16.16 2.04
CA ALA A 35 -10.21 14.74 2.33
C ALA A 35 -10.48 13.84 1.11
N GLY A 36 -11.46 14.19 0.27
CA GLY A 36 -11.74 13.51 -1.00
C GLY A 36 -10.55 13.51 -1.97
N LEU A 37 -9.73 14.57 -1.99
CA LEU A 37 -8.52 14.61 -2.83
C LEU A 37 -7.47 13.60 -2.37
N TYR A 38 -7.33 13.40 -1.05
CA TYR A 38 -6.44 12.40 -0.48
C TYR A 38 -6.93 10.97 -0.74
N ALA A 39 -8.24 10.74 -0.68
CA ALA A 39 -8.85 9.47 -1.06
C ALA A 39 -8.61 9.14 -2.55
N ALA A 40 -8.74 10.14 -3.43
CA ALA A 40 -8.44 9.98 -4.86
C ALA A 40 -6.96 9.63 -5.11
N ALA A 41 -6.03 10.29 -4.41
CA ALA A 41 -4.61 9.97 -4.51
C ALA A 41 -4.27 8.53 -4.06
N LEU A 42 -4.94 8.04 -3.02
CA LEU A 42 -4.81 6.63 -2.61
C LEU A 42 -5.36 5.66 -3.67
N ASP A 43 -6.46 6.01 -4.32
CA ASP A 43 -7.00 5.21 -5.43
C ASP A 43 -6.07 5.23 -6.65
N GLU A 44 -5.44 6.35 -6.98
CA GLU A 44 -4.41 6.41 -8.03
C GLU A 44 -3.22 5.48 -7.71
N ALA A 45 -2.79 5.41 -6.45
CA ALA A 45 -1.75 4.47 -6.04
C ALA A 45 -2.20 3.01 -6.20
N ARG A 46 -3.45 2.69 -5.86
CA ARG A 46 -4.05 1.37 -6.09
C ARG A 46 -4.11 1.02 -7.57
N GLN A 47 -4.49 1.96 -8.43
CA GLN A 47 -4.54 1.76 -9.88
C GLN A 47 -3.15 1.43 -10.46
N ILE A 48 -2.09 2.08 -9.96
CA ILE A 48 -0.71 1.71 -10.33
C ILE A 48 -0.39 0.26 -9.94
N MET A 49 -0.81 -0.18 -8.75
CA MET A 49 -0.65 -1.59 -8.34
C MET A 49 -1.42 -2.52 -9.29
N ALA A 50 -2.66 -2.19 -9.65
CA ALA A 50 -3.46 -2.95 -10.61
C ALA A 50 -2.76 -3.08 -11.97
N GLU A 51 -2.22 -1.98 -12.51
CA GLU A 51 -1.46 -2.02 -13.77
C GLU A 51 -0.23 -2.93 -13.71
N VAL A 52 0.46 -2.99 -12.56
CA VAL A 52 1.60 -3.89 -12.36
C VAL A 52 1.13 -5.36 -12.33
N LEU A 53 0.01 -5.65 -11.69
CA LEU A 53 -0.59 -6.98 -11.62
C LEU A 53 -1.06 -7.47 -12.99
N GLU A 54 -1.70 -6.61 -13.79
CA GLU A 54 -2.07 -6.94 -15.18
C GLU A 54 -0.84 -7.27 -16.03
N ARG A 55 0.24 -6.49 -15.91
CA ARG A 55 1.51 -6.76 -16.59
C ARG A 55 2.16 -8.06 -16.15
N SER A 56 1.82 -8.54 -14.95
CA SER A 56 2.28 -9.81 -14.40
C SER A 56 1.43 -11.00 -14.88
N GLY A 57 0.33 -10.76 -15.60
CA GLY A 57 -0.47 -11.78 -16.27
C GLY A 57 -1.88 -11.96 -15.72
N LEU A 58 -2.30 -11.17 -14.71
CA LEU A 58 -3.68 -11.18 -14.23
C LEU A 58 -4.61 -10.50 -15.25
N ASN A 59 -5.84 -10.98 -15.32
CA ASN A 59 -6.89 -10.23 -16.01
C ASN A 59 -7.28 -8.98 -15.19
N HIS A 60 -8.00 -8.05 -15.83
CA HIS A 60 -8.40 -6.79 -15.23
C HIS A 60 -9.22 -6.96 -13.93
N GLU A 61 -10.16 -7.90 -13.89
CA GLU A 61 -11.02 -8.12 -12.70
C GLU A 61 -10.20 -8.59 -11.50
N ASP A 62 -9.29 -9.55 -11.72
CA ASP A 62 -8.41 -10.07 -10.68
C ASP A 62 -7.39 -9.03 -10.22
N ALA A 63 -6.84 -8.23 -11.14
CA ALA A 63 -5.91 -7.15 -10.83
C ALA A 63 -6.56 -6.03 -9.99
N GLU A 64 -7.79 -5.63 -10.33
CA GLU A 64 -8.57 -4.66 -9.55
C GLU A 64 -8.83 -5.16 -8.12
N ARG A 65 -9.16 -6.44 -7.97
CA ARG A 65 -9.43 -7.03 -6.65
C ARG A 65 -8.16 -7.17 -5.81
N LEU A 66 -7.08 -7.69 -6.41
CA LEU A 66 -5.83 -7.95 -5.71
C LEU A 66 -5.11 -6.64 -5.37
N SER A 67 -5.13 -5.63 -6.24
CA SER A 67 -4.57 -4.30 -5.93
C SER A 67 -5.21 -3.65 -4.70
N SER A 68 -6.51 -3.89 -4.47
CA SER A 68 -7.19 -3.41 -3.26
C SER A 68 -6.65 -4.08 -1.98
N LEU A 69 -6.30 -5.36 -2.05
CA LEU A 69 -5.65 -6.09 -0.95
C LEU A 69 -4.22 -5.60 -0.74
N GLU A 70 -3.47 -5.39 -1.83
CA GLU A 70 -2.11 -4.86 -1.77
C GLU A 70 -2.07 -3.47 -1.13
N LEU A 71 -2.96 -2.55 -1.53
CA LEU A 71 -3.08 -1.24 -0.90
C LEU A 71 -3.38 -1.36 0.61
N THR A 72 -4.24 -2.30 1.00
CA THR A 72 -4.58 -2.52 2.41
C THR A 72 -3.36 -2.96 3.22
N ILE A 73 -2.53 -3.86 2.67
CA ILE A 73 -1.28 -4.30 3.31
C ILE A 73 -0.32 -3.12 3.41
N PHE A 74 -0.12 -2.40 2.30
CA PHE A 74 0.77 -1.26 2.22
C PHE A 74 0.43 -0.19 3.28
N GLU A 75 -0.81 0.30 3.30
CA GLU A 75 -1.28 1.30 4.26
C GLU A 75 -1.27 0.76 5.70
N GLY A 76 -1.69 -0.50 5.90
CA GLY A 76 -1.68 -1.13 7.22
C GLY A 76 -0.28 -1.25 7.82
N LYS A 77 0.72 -1.59 7.01
CA LYS A 77 2.13 -1.67 7.45
C LYS A 77 2.70 -0.29 7.75
N LEU A 78 2.40 0.72 6.94
CA LEU A 78 2.81 2.10 7.21
C LEU A 78 2.18 2.65 8.49
N LEU A 79 0.90 2.34 8.74
CA LEU A 79 0.20 2.69 9.98
C LEU A 79 0.88 2.06 11.20
N LEU A 80 1.10 0.75 11.17
CA LEU A 80 1.72 0.02 12.28
C LEU A 80 3.13 0.55 12.58
N PHE A 81 3.96 0.72 11.54
CA PHE A 81 5.28 1.34 11.67
C PHE A 81 5.19 2.73 12.30
N ARG A 82 4.25 3.57 11.86
CA ARG A 82 4.11 4.94 12.36
C ARG A 82 3.72 5.01 13.84
N ILE A 83 2.91 4.05 14.30
CA ILE A 83 2.45 3.97 15.69
C ILE A 83 3.53 3.37 16.59
N SER A 84 4.18 2.28 16.16
CA SER A 84 5.10 1.52 17.00
C SER A 84 6.55 2.01 16.92
N GLY A 85 6.94 2.65 15.82
CA GLY A 85 8.33 2.94 15.48
C GLY A 85 9.13 1.70 15.07
N ASP A 86 8.49 0.53 14.92
CA ASP A 86 9.15 -0.73 14.59
C ASP A 86 9.29 -0.92 13.07
N ALA A 87 10.52 -0.80 12.57
CA ALA A 87 10.85 -0.97 11.15
C ALA A 87 10.54 -2.38 10.63
N ALA A 88 10.38 -3.40 11.48
CA ALA A 88 10.01 -4.76 11.07
C ALA A 88 8.71 -4.81 10.26
N HIS A 89 7.77 -3.87 10.51
CA HIS A 89 6.56 -3.75 9.70
C HIS A 89 6.87 -3.38 8.24
N LEU A 90 7.84 -2.50 7.99
CA LEU A 90 8.23 -2.15 6.63
C LEU A 90 9.06 -3.27 5.97
N GLU A 91 9.93 -3.92 6.74
CA GLU A 91 10.76 -5.04 6.27
C GLU A 91 9.94 -6.26 5.84
N THR A 92 8.72 -6.42 6.37
CA THR A 92 7.81 -7.52 6.04
C THR A 92 6.83 -7.18 4.91
N MET A 93 6.62 -5.90 4.62
CA MET A 93 5.60 -5.41 3.68
C MET A 93 5.72 -6.05 2.28
N GLU A 94 6.90 -5.96 1.66
CA GLU A 94 7.15 -6.51 0.31
C GLU A 94 6.87 -8.02 0.27
N ARG A 95 7.34 -8.77 1.27
CA ARG A 95 7.12 -10.23 1.34
C ARG A 95 5.65 -10.58 1.46
N GLU A 96 4.89 -9.84 2.26
CA GLU A 96 3.46 -10.11 2.47
C GLU A 96 2.63 -9.76 1.23
N MET A 97 2.97 -8.68 0.52
CA MET A 97 2.32 -8.35 -0.76
C MET A 97 2.55 -9.47 -1.80
N ILE A 98 3.81 -9.91 -1.96
CA ILE A 98 4.15 -11.05 -2.83
C ILE A 98 3.41 -12.33 -2.40
N GLN A 99 3.33 -12.61 -1.10
CA GLN A 99 2.65 -13.79 -0.59
C GLN A 99 1.16 -13.79 -0.94
N VAL A 100 0.48 -12.64 -0.89
CA VAL A 100 -0.93 -12.55 -1.27
C VAL A 100 -1.11 -12.74 -2.78
N TYR A 101 -0.19 -12.23 -3.61
CA TYR A 101 -0.17 -12.54 -5.03
C TYR A 101 -0.02 -14.05 -5.32
N GLU A 102 0.96 -14.71 -4.69
CA GLU A 102 1.19 -16.15 -4.88
C GLU A 102 -0.02 -17.00 -4.43
N GLN A 103 -0.65 -16.60 -3.32
CA GLN A 103 -1.89 -17.23 -2.85
C GLN A 103 -3.04 -17.03 -3.81
N TRP A 104 -3.15 -15.83 -4.41
CA TRP A 104 -4.16 -15.52 -5.41
C TRP A 104 -4.00 -16.42 -6.64
N GLU A 105 -2.80 -16.50 -7.21
CA GLU A 105 -2.51 -17.39 -8.35
C GLU A 105 -2.83 -18.85 -8.04
N ALA A 106 -2.42 -19.34 -6.87
CA ALA A 106 -2.69 -20.73 -6.47
C ALA A 106 -4.19 -21.07 -6.39
N GLN A 107 -5.04 -20.10 -6.08
CA GLN A 107 -6.50 -20.28 -5.97
C GLN A 107 -7.23 -20.14 -7.31
N HIS A 108 -6.64 -19.43 -8.28
CA HIS A 108 -7.29 -19.07 -9.54
C HIS A 108 -6.59 -19.67 -10.77
N ALA A 109 -5.60 -20.55 -10.57
CA ALA A 109 -4.95 -21.34 -11.62
C ALA A 109 -5.86 -22.49 -12.13
N HIS A 110 -6.98 -22.17 -12.78
CA HIS A 110 -7.86 -23.14 -13.45
C HIS A 110 -8.41 -22.61 -14.78
#